data_AF-A0A964Y5T1-F1
#
_entry.id   AF-A0A964Y5T1-F1
#
_cell.length_a   1.000
_cell.length_b   1.000
_cell.length_c   1.000
_cell.angle_alpha   90.00
_cell.angle_beta   90.00
_cell.angle_gamma   90.00
#
_symmetry.space_group_name_H-M   'P 1'
#
loop_
_entity.id
_entity.type
_entity.pdbx_description
1 polymer ?
#
loop_
_entity_poly.entity_id
_entity_poly.type
_entity_poly.pdbx_seq_one_letter_code
_entity_poly.pdbx_strand_id
1 'polypeptide(L)' 'MESVHLNILKQVECLDIFTSAALGSHHHNLTLRFTYRSDEKTLDFETIEKGHQEIMQALMPLTESVI' A
#
# COMPACT_ATOMS: atom_id res chain seq x y z
N MET A 1 1.38 -10.78 17.96
CA MET A 1 1.63 -9.34 18.07
C MET A 1 0.89 -8.71 16.90
N GLU A 2 -0.34 -8.25 17.10
CA GLU A 2 -1.08 -7.55 16.03
C GLU A 2 -0.30 -6.28 15.69
N SER A 3 0.03 -6.07 14.42
CA SER A 3 0.73 -4.86 14.00
C SER A 3 -0.18 -3.67 14.23
N VAL A 4 0.18 -2.85 15.22
CA VAL A 4 -0.52 -1.62 15.66
C VAL A 4 -0.87 -0.70 14.48
N HIS A 5 -0.15 -0.82 13.36
CA HIS A 5 -0.25 0.04 12.19
C HIS A 5 -1.34 -0.38 11.17
N LEU A 6 -1.92 -1.58 11.27
CA LEU A 6 -3.11 -1.94 10.47
C LEU A 6 -4.38 -1.22 10.95
N ASN A 7 -4.44 -0.84 12.23
CA ASN A 7 -5.64 -0.22 12.82
C ASN A 7 -5.92 1.21 12.32
N ILE A 8 -4.92 1.86 11.71
CA ILE A 8 -5.07 3.19 11.13
C ILE A 8 -5.38 3.16 9.63
N LEU A 9 -5.14 2.05 8.93
CA LEU A 9 -5.51 1.93 7.53
C LEU A 9 -7.02 1.67 7.43
N LYS A 10 -7.77 2.66 6.96
CA LYS A 10 -9.24 2.53 6.84
C LYS A 10 -9.69 2.02 5.49
N GLN A 11 -8.94 2.37 4.44
CA GLN A 11 -9.36 2.05 3.08
C GLN A 11 -8.17 1.95 2.13
N VAL A 12 -8.29 1.02 1.19
CA VAL A 12 -7.43 0.91 0.00
C VAL A 12 -8.33 0.88 -1.22
N GLU A 13 -8.11 1.79 -2.16
CA GLU A 13 -8.85 1.86 -3.42
C GLU A 13 -7.90 1.67 -4.59
N CYS A 14 -8.28 0.83 -5.55
CA CYS A 14 -7.61 0.80 -6.85
C CYS A 14 -8.18 1.93 -7.71
N LEU A 15 -7.35 2.91 -8.02
CA LEU A 15 -7.73 4.06 -8.84
C LEU A 15 -7.56 3.78 -10.33
N ASP A 16 -6.53 3.02 -10.70
CA ASP A 16 -6.18 2.77 -12.09
C ASP A 16 -5.43 1.45 -12.24
N ILE A 17 -5.59 0.83 -13.42
CA ILE A 17 -4.87 -0.36 -13.85
C ILE A 17 -4.26 -0.03 -15.21
N PHE A 18 -2.95 0.15 -15.22
CA PHE A 18 -2.20 0.48 -16.43
C PHE A 18 -1.48 -0.74 -17.00
N THR A 19 -1.57 -0.92 -18.31
CA THR A 19 -0.89 -1.96 -19.08
C THR A 19 -0.14 -1.36 -20.25
N SER A 20 1.09 -1.81 -20.50
CA SER A 20 1.84 -1.44 -21.69
C SER A 20 2.76 -2.56 -22.13
N ALA A 21 3.19 -2.52 -23.40
CA ALA A 21 4.17 -3.48 -23.93
C ALA A 21 5.50 -3.46 -23.14
N ALA A 22 5.87 -2.31 -22.57
CA ALA A 22 7.07 -2.16 -21.75
C ALA A 22 6.98 -2.87 -20.40
N LEU A 23 5.78 -3.17 -19.90
CA LEU A 23 5.58 -3.91 -18.66
C LEU A 23 5.68 -5.42 -18.86
N GLY A 24 5.54 -5.92 -20.09
CA GLY A 24 5.42 -7.36 -20.38
C GLY A 24 3.97 -7.82 -20.38
N SER A 25 3.68 -8.90 -21.12
CA SER A 25 2.30 -9.35 -21.43
C SER A 25 1.48 -9.84 -20.23
N HIS A 26 2.11 -10.00 -19.06
CA HIS A 26 1.49 -10.55 -17.86
C HIS A 26 1.65 -9.63 -16.64
N HIS A 27 2.01 -8.36 -16.86
CA HIS A 27 2.20 -7.38 -15.80
C HIS A 27 1.26 -6.20 -15.94
N HIS A 28 0.75 -5.78 -14.78
CA HIS A 28 -0.15 -4.65 -14.64
C HIS A 28 0.43 -3.72 -13.58
N ASN A 29 0.45 -2.42 -13.86
CA ASN A 29 0.72 -1.42 -12.86
C ASN A 29 -0.60 -1.00 -12.22
N LEU A 30 -0.69 -1.12 -10.89
CA LEU A 30 -1.85 -0.69 -10.14
C LEU A 30 -1.55 0.64 -9.45
N THR A 31 -2.42 1.63 -9.65
CA THR A 31 -2.39 2.86 -8.85
C THR A 31 -3.35 2.66 -7.68
N LEU A 32 -2.80 2.59 -6.46
CA LEU A 32 -3.57 2.41 -5.24
C LEU A 32 -3.61 3.68 -4.41
N ARG A 33 -4.77 4.02 -3.86
CA ARG A 33 -4.94 5.07 -2.84
C ARG A 33 -5.16 4.44 -1.48
N PHE A 34 -4.31 4.81 -0.54
CA PHE A 34 -4.41 4.41 0.86
C PHE A 34 -4.97 5.56 1.68
N THR A 35 -5.95 5.28 2.53
CA THR A 35 -6.53 6.25 3.47
C THR A 35 -6.22 5.85 4.89
N TYR A 36 -5.49 6.72 5.60
CA TYR A 36 -5.08 6.52 6.98
C TYR A 36 -5.84 7.45 7.93
N ARG A 37 -6.43 6.90 8.99
CA ARG A 37 -7.20 7.66 9.99
C ARG A 37 -7.26 6.90 11.32
N SER A 38 -7.21 7.63 12.42
CA SER A 38 -7.60 7.14 13.74
C SER A 38 -8.94 7.76 14.15
N ASP A 39 -9.75 6.99 14.87
CA ASP A 39 -11.05 7.45 15.38
C ASP A 39 -10.90 8.21 16.71
N GLU A 40 -9.74 8.11 17.35
CA GLU A 40 -9.44 8.70 18.67
C GLU A 40 -8.63 9.98 18.57
N LYS A 41 -7.76 10.10 17.57
CA LYS A 41 -6.83 11.22 17.43
C LYS A 41 -6.44 11.50 15.99
N THR A 42 -5.96 12.72 15.76
CA THR A 42 -5.24 13.06 14.52
C THR A 42 -3.92 12.30 14.46
N LEU A 43 -3.60 11.76 13.29
CA LEU A 43 -2.32 11.09 13.05
C LEU A 43 -1.29 12.12 12.61
N ASP A 44 -0.09 12.04 13.18
CA ASP A 44 1.07 12.74 12.63
C ASP A 44 1.59 12.02 11.38
N PHE A 45 2.38 12.76 10.59
CA PHE A 45 2.91 12.26 9.33
C PHE A 45 3.85 11.06 9.53
N GLU A 46 4.70 11.09 10.56
CA GLU A 46 5.67 10.03 10.84
C GLU A 46 4.98 8.69 11.14
N THR A 47 3.86 8.73 11.86
CA THR A 47 3.02 7.55 12.14
C THR A 47 2.40 6.99 10.86
N ILE A 48 1.91 7.86 9.97
CA ILE A 48 1.35 7.45 8.68
C ILE A 48 2.43 6.81 7.82
N GLU A 49 3.58 7.46 7.69
CA GLU A 49 4.69 7.02 6.86
C GLU A 49 5.23 5.66 7.35
N LYS A 50 5.43 5.49 8.65
CA LYS A 50 5.86 4.21 9.22
C LYS A 50 4.86 3.09 8.91
N GLY A 51 3.58 3.34 9.11
CA GLY A 51 2.54 2.35 8.78
C GLY A 51 2.48 2.03 7.29
N HIS A 52 2.68 3.03 6.43
CA HIS A 52 2.75 2.83 4.99
C HIS A 52 3.96 1.97 4.59
N GLN A 53 5.13 2.23 5.17
CA GLN A 53 6.34 1.45 4.90
C GLN A 53 6.19 -0.03 5.29
N GLU A 54 5.55 -0.32 6.43
CA GLU A 54 5.25 -1.70 6.84
C GLU A 54 4.34 -2.43 5.84
N ILE A 55 3.31 -1.75 5.32
CA ILE A 55 2.44 -2.30 4.27
C ILE A 55 3.24 -2.57 3.00
N MET A 56 4.08 -1.62 2.57
CA MET A 56 4.88 -1.77 1.36
C MET A 56 5.91 -2.90 1.48
N GLN A 57 6.54 -3.06 2.65
CA GLN A 57 7.43 -4.19 2.93
C GLN A 57 6.71 -5.54 2.87
N ALA A 58 5.45 -5.61 3.30
CA ALA A 58 4.64 -6.82 3.16
C ALA A 58 4.26 -7.13 1.70
N LEU A 59 4.12 -6.08 0.86
CA LEU A 59 3.81 -6.22 -0.57
C LEU A 59 5.05 -6.51 -1.43
N MET A 60 6.25 -6.10 -1.01
CA MET A 60 7.49 -6.22 -1.78
C MET A 60 7.83 -7.66 -2.22
N PRO A 61 7.69 -8.71 -1.38
CA PRO A 61 7.93 -10.09 -1.78
C PRO A 61 6.99 -10.58 -2.90
N LEU A 62 5.80 -9.99 -3.01
CA LEU A 62 4.85 -10.27 -4.10
C LEU A 62 5.28 -9.64 -5.42
N THR A 63 6.16 -8.63 -5.38
CA THR A 63 6.68 -7.93 -6.56
C THR A 63 8.05 -8.45 -7.03
N GLU A 64 8.83 -9.09 -6.15
CA GLU A 64 10.15 -9.66 -6.49
C GLU A 64 10.11 -11.11 -7.00
N SER A 65 8.98 -11.81 -6.90
CA SER A 65 8.78 -13.12 -7.58
C SER A 65 8.58 -12.98 -9.11
N VAL A 66 8.93 -11.81 -9.65
CA VAL A 66 8.50 -11.30 -10.96
C VAL A 66 9.60 -10.48 -11.63
N ILE A 67 10.85 -10.95 -11.54
CA ILE A 67 11.95 -10.53 -12.43
C ILE A 67 12.67 -11.78 -12.92
#